data_AF-A0A1V5X8F2-F1
#
_entry.id   AF-A0A1V5X8F2-F1
#
_cell.length_a   1.000
_cell.length_b   1.000
_cell.length_c   1.000
_cell.angle_alpha   90.00
_cell.angle_beta   90.00
_cell.angle_gamma   90.00
#
_symmetry.space_group_name_H-M   'P 1'
#
loop_
_entity.id
_entity.type
_entity.pdbx_description
1 polymer ?
#
loop_
_entity_poly.entity_id
_entity_poly.type
_entity_poly.pdbx_seq_one_letter_code
_entity_poly.pdbx_strand_id
1 'polypeptide(L)'
;MTNIDNDTNSRLVYSSEKGSMCPACSHPVKECICGEIKKNVLPVVTGKVRIRHETAGRRNKGVTIIYGLPLSQNQLEKLAQKLKSSLGTGGSVKGYTIELQGGQCEKVAAELRRLGYLG
;
A
#
# COMPACT_ATOMS: atom_id res chain seq x y z
N MET A 1 -35.40 38.32 32.62
CA MET A 1 -35.15 37.76 33.97
C MET A 1 -36.01 36.53 34.13
N THR A 2 -35.41 35.35 33.95
CA THR A 2 -35.70 34.11 34.68
C THR A 2 -34.59 33.13 34.28
N ASN A 3 -33.70 32.86 35.24
CA ASN A 3 -32.70 31.81 35.18
C ASN A 3 -33.40 30.45 35.21
N ILE A 4 -32.90 29.48 34.44
CA ILE A 4 -33.07 28.07 34.75
C ILE A 4 -31.70 27.41 34.63
N ASP A 5 -31.25 26.94 35.77
CA ASP A 5 -29.96 26.36 36.07
C ASP A 5 -29.83 24.99 35.38
N ASN A 6 -28.74 24.78 34.64
CA ASN A 6 -28.43 23.48 34.04
C ASN A 6 -27.36 22.79 34.89
N ASP A 7 -27.81 22.24 36.02
CA ASP A 7 -27.03 21.38 36.89
C ASP A 7 -27.26 19.90 36.52
N THR A 8 -26.17 19.14 36.63
CA THR A 8 -26.11 17.67 36.79
C THR A 8 -26.70 16.73 35.72
N ASN A 9 -25.83 16.31 34.79
CA ASN A 9 -25.60 14.87 34.62
C ASN A 9 -24.15 14.57 34.22
N SER A 10 -23.26 14.69 35.21
CA SER A 10 -22.02 13.93 35.27
C SER A 10 -22.37 12.44 35.18
N ARG A 11 -22.42 11.90 33.96
CA ARG A 11 -22.43 10.46 33.75
C ARG A 11 -21.06 9.94 34.19
N LEU A 12 -21.01 9.59 35.46
CA LEU A 12 -19.88 8.97 36.14
C LEU A 12 -19.59 7.65 35.41
N VAL A 13 -18.68 7.69 34.44
CA VAL A 13 -18.18 6.49 33.78
C VAL A 13 -17.18 5.86 34.74
N TYR A 14 -17.64 4.85 35.49
CA TYR A 14 -16.73 3.92 36.15
C TYR A 14 -16.03 3.11 35.04
N SER A 15 -14.88 3.60 34.57
CA SER A 15 -13.98 2.80 33.75
C SER A 15 -13.34 1.76 34.67
N SER A 16 -14.02 0.62 34.84
CA SER A 16 -13.41 -0.56 35.45
C SER A 16 -12.10 -0.88 34.74
N GLU A 17 -11.14 -1.40 35.48
CA GLU A 17 -9.75 -1.74 35.17
C GLU A 17 -9.53 -2.76 34.02
N LYS A 18 -10.30 -2.69 32.94
CA LYS A 18 -10.22 -3.59 31.78
C LYS A 18 -9.94 -2.74 30.56
N GLY A 19 -8.76 -2.98 29.98
CA GLY A 19 -8.10 -2.11 29.00
C GLY A 19 -8.92 -1.71 27.77
N SER A 20 -8.35 -0.81 26.99
CA SER A 20 -8.97 -0.22 25.80
C SER A 20 -9.69 -1.26 24.94
N MET A 21 -10.95 -0.97 24.59
CA MET A 21 -11.75 -1.77 23.66
C MET A 21 -11.55 -1.27 22.23
N CYS A 22 -11.52 -2.18 21.26
CA CYS A 22 -11.42 -1.81 19.85
C CYS A 22 -12.75 -1.18 19.38
N PRO A 23 -12.75 0.05 18.82
CA PRO A 23 -14.00 0.71 18.39
C PRO A 23 -14.65 0.07 17.16
N ALA A 24 -13.96 -0.85 16.46
CA ALA A 24 -14.48 -1.50 15.26
C ALA A 24 -15.20 -2.83 15.55
N CYS A 25 -14.76 -3.58 16.56
CA CYS A 25 -15.27 -4.93 16.85
C CYS A 25 -15.60 -5.17 18.33
N SER A 26 -15.43 -4.15 19.18
CA SER A 26 -15.71 -4.18 20.62
C SER A 26 -14.99 -5.27 21.42
N HIS A 27 -13.90 -5.84 20.89
CA HIS A 27 -13.01 -6.74 21.63
C HIS A 27 -11.91 -5.96 22.35
N PRO A 28 -11.37 -6.48 23.48
CA PRO A 28 -10.18 -5.91 24.11
C PRO A 28 -9.04 -5.75 23.09
N VAL A 29 -8.37 -4.60 23.07
CA VAL A 29 -7.32 -4.29 22.08
C VAL A 29 -6.21 -5.34 22.07
N LYS A 30 -5.91 -5.98 23.21
CA LYS A 30 -4.92 -7.06 23.32
C LYS A 30 -5.31 -8.35 22.56
N GLU A 31 -6.60 -8.60 22.39
CA GLU A 31 -7.16 -9.80 21.75
C GLU A 31 -7.72 -9.48 20.35
N CYS A 32 -7.63 -8.22 19.93
CA CYS A 32 -8.20 -7.74 18.69
C CYS A 32 -7.21 -7.82 17.52
N ILE A 33 -7.61 -8.46 16.43
CA ILE A 33 -6.84 -8.54 15.18
C ILE A 33 -7.20 -7.44 14.16
N CYS A 34 -8.16 -6.54 14.44
CA CYS A 34 -8.59 -5.52 13.47
C CYS A 34 -7.46 -4.58 13.04
N GLY A 35 -6.49 -4.32 13.92
CA GLY A 35 -5.28 -3.56 13.58
C GLY A 35 -4.38 -4.30 12.59
N GLU A 36 -4.28 -5.63 12.72
CA GLU A 36 -3.51 -6.47 11.80
C GLU A 36 -4.20 -6.61 10.45
N ILE A 37 -5.53 -6.76 10.44
CA ILE A 37 -6.33 -6.75 9.20
C ILE A 37 -6.10 -5.42 8.46
N LYS A 38 -6.20 -4.27 9.13
CA LYS A 38 -5.93 -2.97 8.47
C LYS A 38 -4.51 -2.84 7.91
N LYS A 39 -3.51 -3.48 8.55
CA LYS A 39 -2.13 -3.50 8.04
C LYS A 39 -1.95 -4.46 6.85
N ASN A 40 -2.72 -5.54 6.81
CA ASN A 40 -2.66 -6.59 5.78
C ASN A 40 -3.66 -6.40 4.63
N VAL A 41 -4.61 -5.48 4.76
CA VAL A 41 -5.47 -5.08 3.64
C VAL A 41 -4.61 -4.29 2.67
N LEU A 42 -4.19 -4.97 1.61
CA LEU A 42 -3.67 -4.32 0.43
C LEU A 42 -4.75 -3.35 -0.06
N PRO A 43 -4.41 -2.09 -0.39
CA PRO A 43 -5.36 -1.22 -1.06
C PRO A 43 -5.88 -1.98 -2.29
N VAL A 44 -7.19 -2.19 -2.36
CA VAL A 44 -7.83 -2.82 -3.51
C VAL A 44 -7.56 -1.92 -4.70
N VAL A 45 -6.48 -2.19 -5.41
CA VAL A 45 -6.16 -1.52 -6.66
C VAL A 45 -7.01 -2.20 -7.73
N THR A 46 -8.25 -1.76 -7.84
CA THR A 46 -9.08 -1.88 -9.06
C THR A 46 -8.51 -1.05 -10.23
N GLY A 47 -7.22 -0.71 -10.16
CA GLY A 47 -6.53 0.10 -11.13
C GLY A 47 -5.72 -0.79 -12.06
N LYS A 48 -5.91 -0.61 -13.37
CA LYS A 48 -5.08 -1.23 -14.40
C LYS A 48 -3.59 -1.05 -14.08
N VAL A 49 -2.78 -2.08 -14.28
CA VAL A 49 -1.31 -1.98 -14.17
C VAL A 49 -0.82 -0.95 -15.19
N ARG A 50 0.01 -0.01 -14.73
CA ARG A 50 0.54 1.08 -15.55
C ARG A 50 2.06 1.02 -15.57
N ILE A 51 2.61 1.40 -16.72
CA ILE A 51 4.05 1.53 -16.95
C ILE A 51 4.30 2.96 -17.43
N ARG A 52 5.20 3.68 -16.78
CA ARG A 52 5.61 5.03 -17.14
C ARG A 52 7.11 5.07 -17.36
N HIS A 53 7.56 5.83 -18.37
CA HIS A 53 8.95 6.21 -18.52
C HIS A 53 9.15 7.62 -17.97
N GLU A 54 10.15 7.82 -17.13
CA GLU A 54 10.55 9.12 -16.61
C GLU A 54 12.02 9.41 -16.95
N THR A 55 12.30 10.58 -17.50
CA THR A 55 13.66 11.03 -17.80
C THR A 55 13.97 12.28 -16.99
N ALA A 56 14.87 12.20 -16.02
CA ALA A 56 15.46 13.40 -15.44
C ALA A 56 16.45 13.97 -16.47
N GLY A 57 16.27 15.24 -16.86
CA GLY A 57 16.85 15.90 -18.04
C GLY A 57 18.38 16.01 -18.18
N ARG A 58 19.17 15.05 -17.70
CA ARG A 58 20.62 14.96 -17.96
C ARG A 58 21.04 13.52 -18.23
N ARG A 59 21.54 13.25 -19.44
CA ARG A 59 22.42 12.15 -19.94
C ARG A 59 22.27 10.70 -19.42
N ASN A 60 21.38 10.42 -18.49
CA ASN A 60 21.15 9.10 -17.91
C ASN A 60 20.02 8.42 -18.68
N LYS A 61 20.17 7.11 -18.92
CA LYS A 61 19.07 6.24 -19.34
C LYS A 61 17.93 6.43 -18.33
N GLY A 62 16.75 6.90 -18.77
CA GLY A 62 15.61 7.21 -17.91
C GLY A 62 15.16 6.03 -17.05
N VAL A 63 14.14 6.20 -16.22
CA VAL A 63 13.62 5.18 -15.31
C VAL A 63 12.26 4.72 -15.80
N THR A 64 12.05 3.40 -15.87
CA THR A 64 10.74 2.81 -16.08
C THR A 64 10.09 2.52 -14.72
N ILE A 65 8.93 3.10 -14.47
CA ILE A 65 8.15 2.95 -13.24
C ILE A 65 6.92 2.10 -13.52
N ILE A 66 6.73 1.05 -12.73
CA ILE A 66 5.59 0.14 -12.81
C ILE A 66 4.78 0.29 -11.52
N TYR A 67 3.47 0.47 -11.64
CA TYR A 67 2.57 0.68 -10.50
C TYR A 67 1.15 0.17 -10.77
N GLY A 68 0.36 0.03 -9.70
CA GLY A 68 -0.99 -0.54 -9.79
C GLY A 68 -1.02 -2.07 -9.82
N LEU A 69 0.07 -2.73 -9.39
CA LEU A 69 0.10 -4.18 -9.24
C LEU A 69 -0.61 -4.57 -7.93
N PRO A 70 -1.60 -5.50 -7.96
CA PRO A 70 -2.30 -5.98 -6.75
C PRO A 70 -1.43 -7.00 -5.98
N LEU A 71 -0.21 -6.60 -5.63
CA LEU A 71 0.81 -7.44 -5.01
C LEU A 71 1.26 -6.85 -3.67
N SER A 72 1.53 -7.72 -2.70
CA SER A 72 2.20 -7.33 -1.46
C SER A 72 3.65 -6.89 -1.69
N GLN A 73 4.24 -6.21 -0.72
CA GLN A 73 5.63 -5.74 -0.80
C GLN A 73 6.62 -6.86 -1.16
N ASN A 74 6.49 -8.03 -0.50
CA ASN A 74 7.35 -9.19 -0.75
C ASN A 74 7.18 -9.73 -2.19
N GLN A 75 5.95 -9.74 -2.70
CA GLN A 75 5.67 -10.14 -4.08
C GLN A 75 6.21 -9.11 -5.09
N LEU A 76 6.14 -7.82 -4.79
CA LEU A 76 6.74 -6.77 -5.61
C LEU A 76 8.26 -6.90 -5.67
N GLU A 77 8.93 -7.21 -4.56
CA GLU A 77 10.38 -7.45 -4.53
C GLU A 77 10.78 -8.66 -5.38
N LYS A 78 10.03 -9.78 -5.25
CA LYS A 78 10.24 -10.97 -6.09
C LYS A 78 10.02 -10.69 -7.57
N LEU A 79 8.97 -9.94 -7.91
CA LEU A 79 8.70 -9.53 -9.28
C LEU A 79 9.79 -8.61 -9.81
N ALA A 80 10.22 -7.63 -9.02
CA ALA A 80 11.31 -6.73 -9.39
C ALA A 80 12.61 -7.50 -9.64
N GLN A 81 12.94 -8.51 -8.81
CA GLN A 81 14.11 -9.36 -9.04
C GLN A 81 14.00 -10.12 -10.36
N LYS A 82 12.84 -10.71 -10.65
CA LYS A 82 12.58 -11.42 -11.91
C LYS A 82 12.72 -10.50 -13.12
N LEU A 83 12.14 -9.30 -13.07
CA LEU A 83 12.23 -8.30 -14.13
C LEU A 83 13.68 -7.85 -14.35
N LYS A 84 14.44 -7.59 -13.27
CA LYS A 84 15.87 -7.23 -13.35
C LYS A 84 16.70 -8.30 -14.04
N SER A 85 16.52 -9.57 -13.63
CA SER A 85 17.22 -10.71 -14.23
C SER A 85 16.84 -10.93 -15.70
N SER A 86 15.56 -10.78 -16.05
CA SER A 86 15.10 -10.98 -17.42
C SER A 86 15.54 -9.86 -18.37
N LEU A 87 15.55 -8.61 -17.89
CA LEU A 87 15.81 -7.43 -18.71
C LEU A 87 17.27 -6.93 -18.63
N GLY A 88 18.10 -7.57 -17.81
CA GLY A 88 19.50 -7.19 -17.60
C GLY A 88 19.67 -5.76 -17.08
N THR A 89 18.75 -5.31 -16.23
CA THR A 89 18.72 -3.92 -15.73
C THR A 89 18.77 -3.85 -14.21
N GLY A 90 19.29 -2.73 -13.69
CA GLY A 90 19.18 -2.36 -12.28
C GLY A 90 17.78 -1.86 -11.93
N GLY A 91 17.46 -1.84 -10.64
CA GLY A 91 16.16 -1.37 -10.16
C GLY A 91 15.86 -1.71 -8.70
N SER A 92 14.81 -1.08 -8.18
CA SER A 92 14.38 -1.16 -6.78
C SER A 92 12.86 -1.04 -6.65
N VAL A 93 12.32 -1.51 -5.53
CA VAL A 93 10.92 -1.29 -5.17
C VAL A 93 10.85 -0.07 -4.23
N LYS A 94 9.92 0.86 -4.48
CA LYS A 94 9.65 2.00 -3.59
C LYS A 94 8.16 2.04 -3.27
N GLY A 95 7.80 1.66 -2.03
CA GLY A 95 6.40 1.46 -1.67
C GLY A 95 5.75 0.46 -2.62
N TYR A 96 4.66 0.85 -3.27
CA TYR A 96 3.92 0.02 -4.22
C TYR A 96 4.33 0.17 -5.69
N THR A 97 5.55 0.68 -5.95
CA THR A 97 6.07 0.85 -7.31
C THR A 97 7.38 0.11 -7.51
N ILE A 98 7.60 -0.39 -8.73
CA ILE A 98 8.87 -0.97 -9.16
C ILE A 98 9.54 0.04 -10.10
N GLU A 99 10.77 0.43 -9.79
CA GLU A 99 11.59 1.31 -10.60
C GLU A 99 12.72 0.50 -11.26
N LEU A 100 12.79 0.53 -12.59
CA LEU A 100 13.83 -0.12 -13.39
C LEU A 100 14.62 0.92 -14.18
N GLN A 101 15.94 0.75 -14.27
CA GLN A 101 16.78 1.64 -15.09
C GLN A 101 16.55 1.36 -16.59
N GLY A 102 16.58 2.43 -17.39
CA GLY A 102 16.31 2.41 -18.83
C GLY A 102 14.86 2.72 -19.20
N GLY A 103 14.67 3.05 -20.48
CA GLY A 103 13.38 3.28 -21.12
C GLY A 103 12.91 2.07 -21.93
N GLN A 104 12.89 0.89 -21.31
CA GLN A 104 12.51 -0.36 -21.98
C GLN A 104 11.06 -0.75 -21.68
N CYS A 105 10.13 0.20 -21.75
CA CYS A 105 8.73 -0.01 -21.35
C CYS A 105 8.05 -1.14 -22.12
N GLU A 106 8.37 -1.30 -23.41
CA GLU A 106 7.81 -2.38 -24.24
C GLU A 106 8.25 -3.77 -23.78
N LYS A 107 9.53 -3.94 -23.43
CA LYS A 107 10.04 -5.21 -22.91
C LYS A 107 9.46 -5.52 -21.53
N VAL A 108 9.32 -4.50 -20.69
CA VAL A 108 8.62 -4.62 -19.39
C VAL A 108 7.17 -5.03 -19.60
N ALA A 109 6.47 -4.40 -20.55
CA ALA A 109 5.08 -4.74 -20.87
C ALA A 109 4.95 -6.17 -21.39
N ALA A 110 5.85 -6.59 -22.28
CA ALA A 110 5.87 -7.96 -22.81
C ALA A 110 6.07 -8.99 -21.69
N GLU A 111 7.02 -8.75 -20.78
CA GLU A 111 7.26 -9.64 -19.65
C GLU A 111 6.09 -9.65 -18.66
N LEU A 112 5.50 -8.50 -18.35
CA LEU A 112 4.31 -8.43 -17.49
C LEU A 112 3.09 -9.14 -18.11
N ARG A 113 2.90 -9.07 -19.44
CA ARG A 113 1.88 -9.87 -20.15
C ARG A 113 2.16 -11.36 -20.02
N ARG A 114 3.41 -11.78 -20.25
CA ARG A 114 3.82 -13.19 -20.11
C ARG A 114 3.60 -13.74 -18.70
N LEU A 115 3.71 -12.87 -17.69
CA LEU A 115 3.46 -13.21 -16.28
C LEU A 115 1.98 -13.11 -15.88
N GLY A 116 1.09 -12.68 -16.78
CA GLY A 116 -0.35 -12.58 -16.53
C GLY A 116 -0.80 -11.30 -15.80
N TYR A 117 0.05 -10.28 -15.71
CA TYR A 117 -0.28 -9.01 -15.04
C TYR A 117 -0.89 -7.96 -15.97
N LEU A 118 -0.75 -8.13 -17.28
CA LEU A 118 -1.34 -7.28 -18.31
C LEU A 118 -2.19 -8.13 -19.25
N GLY A 119 -3.44 -7.72 -19.44
CA GLY A 119 -4.43 -8.32 -20.34
C GLY A 119 -5.20 -7.24 -21.08
#